data_AF-A0A7X2S5X5-F1
#
_entry.id   AF-A0A7X2S5X5-F1
#
_cell.length_a   1.000
_cell.length_b   1.000
_cell.length_c   1.000
_cell.angle_alpha   90.00
_cell.angle_beta   90.00
_cell.angle_gamma   90.00
#
_symmetry.space_group_name_H-M   'P 1'
#
loop_
_entity.id
_entity.type
_entity.pdbx_description
1 polymer ?
#
loop_
_entity_poly.entity_id
_entity_poly.type
_entity_poly.pdbx_seq_one_letter_code
_entity_poly.pdbx_strand_id
1 'polypeptide(L)'
;MTEDETKRFWEKHAMSEDLLNATHIEDEEDLPLPRKQSTKPINLRIESDLLSRLQKVAEKKNVPYQTLLKQFVAERVYEEEKREKILY
;
A
#
# COMPACT_ATOMS: atom_id res chain seq x y z
N MET A 1 22.25 16.79 -20.01
CA MET A 1 22.09 15.62 -19.14
C MET A 1 21.69 14.45 -20.01
N THR A 2 22.66 13.63 -20.37
CA THR A 2 22.50 12.50 -21.31
C THR A 2 22.31 11.23 -20.50
N GLU A 3 21.56 10.24 -21.01
CA GLU A 3 21.32 8.96 -20.31
C GLU A 3 22.62 8.26 -19.86
N ASP A 4 23.71 8.45 -20.62
CA ASP A 4 25.05 7.93 -20.30
C ASP A 4 25.62 8.54 -19.00
N GLU A 5 25.30 9.80 -18.73
CA GLU A 5 25.75 10.53 -17.53
C GLU A 5 25.00 10.04 -16.29
N THR A 6 23.69 9.78 -16.41
CA THR A 6 22.89 9.17 -15.34
C THR A 6 23.31 7.73 -15.07
N LYS A 7 23.62 6.94 -16.10
CA LYS A 7 24.05 5.54 -15.92
C LYS A 7 25.35 5.46 -15.12
N ARG A 8 26.34 6.30 -15.44
CA ARG A 8 27.62 6.37 -14.71
C ARG A 8 27.44 6.84 -13.26
N PHE A 9 26.49 7.74 -13.02
CA PHE A 9 26.13 8.14 -11.66
C PHE A 9 25.58 6.96 -10.86
N TRP A 10 24.61 6.22 -11.39
CA TRP A 10 24.04 5.04 -10.71
C TRP A 10 25.03 3.87 -10.57
N GLU A 11 25.94 3.67 -11.52
CA GLU A 11 27.00 2.66 -11.43
C GLU A 11 28.05 2.98 -10.35
N LYS A 12 28.37 4.27 -10.14
CA LYS A 12 29.36 4.71 -9.15
C LYS A 12 28.77 4.85 -7.74
N HIS A 13 27.47 5.08 -7.64
CA HIS A 13 26.73 5.22 -6.39
C HIS A 13 25.95 3.93 -6.06
N ALA A 14 26.61 2.77 -6.11
CA ALA A 14 26.05 1.55 -5.54
C ALA A 14 25.63 1.81 -4.08
N MET A 15 24.44 1.35 -3.68
CA MET A 15 23.95 1.50 -2.31
C MET A 15 25.02 1.02 -1.33
N SER A 16 25.62 1.95 -0.60
CA SER A 16 26.54 1.62 0.48
C SER A 16 25.79 0.84 1.56
N GLU A 17 26.44 -0.13 2.17
CA GLU A 17 25.92 -0.88 3.32
C GLU A 17 25.55 0.06 4.48
N ASP A 18 26.26 1.18 4.61
CA ASP A 18 25.92 2.28 5.53
C ASP A 18 24.57 2.93 5.23
N LEU A 19 24.18 3.05 3.96
CA LEU A 19 22.91 3.63 3.55
C LEU A 19 21.74 2.67 3.79
N LEU A 20 21.99 1.36 3.65
CA LEU A 20 21.03 0.30 4.00
C LEU A 20 20.77 0.26 5.50
N ASN A 21 21.82 0.41 6.33
CA ASN A 21 21.70 0.46 7.79
C ASN A 21 21.07 1.76 8.32
N ALA A 22 21.17 2.87 7.58
CA ALA A 22 20.50 4.13 7.91
C ALA A 22 18.98 4.12 7.62
N THR A 23 18.48 3.12 6.89
CA THR A 23 17.05 2.85 6.78
C THR A 23 16.58 2.22 8.09
N HIS A 24 16.31 3.07 9.09
CA HIS A 24 15.56 2.66 10.27
C HIS A 24 14.16 2.25 9.79
N ILE A 25 13.98 0.95 9.57
CA ILE A 25 12.68 0.34 9.36
C ILE A 25 12.07 0.33 10.77
N GLU A 26 11.03 1.13 10.98
CA GLU A 26 10.22 1.09 12.20
C GLU A 26 9.85 -0.37 12.47
N ASP A 27 9.97 -0.78 13.74
CA ASP A 27 9.94 -2.17 14.22
C ASP A 27 8.93 -3.05 13.45
N GLU A 28 9.37 -4.27 13.13
CA GLU A 28 8.60 -5.28 12.38
C GLU A 28 7.21 -5.57 12.98
N GLU A 29 7.00 -5.22 14.26
CA GLU A 29 5.73 -5.28 14.97
C GLU A 29 4.66 -4.29 14.47
N ASP A 30 5.03 -3.15 13.88
CA ASP A 30 4.10 -2.18 13.29
C ASP A 30 3.84 -2.43 11.79
N LEU A 31 4.52 -3.43 11.19
CA LEU A 31 4.22 -3.83 9.83
C LEU A 31 2.91 -4.64 9.79
N PRO A 32 1.98 -4.30 8.87
CA PRO A 32 0.77 -5.09 8.70
C PRO A 32 1.13 -6.52 8.33
N LEU A 33 0.55 -7.49 9.06
CA LEU A 33 0.75 -8.93 8.88
C LEU A 33 0.81 -9.30 7.39
N PRO A 34 1.74 -10.20 6.98
CA PRO A 34 1.88 -10.61 5.59
C PRO A 34 0.54 -11.10 5.06
N ARG A 35 0.06 -10.44 3.98
CA ARG A 35 -1.28 -10.67 3.43
C ARG A 35 -1.46 -12.16 3.11
N LYS A 36 -2.39 -12.83 3.79
CA LYS A 36 -2.77 -14.22 3.47
C LYS A 36 -3.15 -14.29 1.99
N GLN A 37 -2.42 -15.10 1.22
CA GLN A 37 -2.57 -15.24 -0.24
C GLN A 37 -3.92 -15.84 -0.69
N SER A 38 -4.82 -16.18 0.23
CA SER A 38 -6.14 -16.73 -0.08
C SER A 38 -7.19 -15.62 -0.15
N THR A 39 -7.37 -15.03 -1.32
CA THR A 39 -8.52 -14.14 -1.58
C THR A 39 -9.72 -14.99 -1.99
N LYS A 40 -10.87 -14.80 -1.33
CA LYS A 40 -12.14 -15.44 -1.72
C LYS A 40 -13.01 -14.45 -2.50
N PRO A 41 -13.56 -14.80 -3.67
CA PRO A 41 -14.49 -13.93 -4.38
C PRO A 41 -15.78 -13.78 -3.59
N ILE A 42 -16.26 -12.55 -3.45
CA ILE A 42 -17.53 -12.22 -2.79
C ILE A 42 -18.40 -11.37 -3.73
N ASN A 43 -19.71 -11.53 -3.62
CA ASN A 43 -20.67 -10.64 -4.27
C ASN A 43 -21.10 -9.56 -3.27
N LEU A 44 -20.76 -8.30 -3.54
CA LEU A 44 -21.10 -7.15 -2.72
C LEU A 44 -21.98 -6.17 -3.52
N ARG A 45 -23.06 -5.68 -2.92
CA ARG A 45 -23.87 -4.60 -3.50
C ARG A 45 -23.42 -3.27 -2.92
N ILE A 46 -23.25 -2.29 -3.79
CA ILE A 46 -22.83 -0.92 -3.46
C ILE A 46 -23.80 0.02 -4.18
N GLU A 47 -24.17 1.11 -3.53
CA GLU A 47 -24.96 2.17 -4.16
C GLU A 47 -24.23 2.77 -5.37
N SER A 48 -24.99 3.10 -6.42
CA SER A 48 -24.43 3.60 -7.68
C SER A 48 -23.69 4.92 -7.52
N ASP A 49 -24.20 5.84 -6.69
CA ASP A 49 -23.53 7.12 -6.41
C ASP A 49 -22.17 6.91 -5.74
N LEU A 50 -22.12 6.03 -4.73
CA LEU A 50 -20.88 5.72 -4.01
C LEU A 50 -19.85 5.09 -4.95
N LEU A 51 -20.26 4.18 -5.82
CA LEU A 51 -19.36 3.58 -6.81
C LEU A 51 -18.78 4.64 -7.76
N SER A 52 -19.61 5.57 -8.24
CA SER A 52 -19.15 6.67 -9.10
C SER A 52 -18.14 7.57 -8.39
N ARG A 53 -18.40 7.92 -7.12
CA ARG A 53 -17.48 8.72 -6.30
C ARG A 53 -16.16 7.99 -6.06
N LEU A 54 -16.21 6.69 -5.78
CA LEU A 54 -15.03 5.87 -5.58
C LEU A 54 -14.15 5.81 -6.84
N GLN A 55 -14.76 5.65 -8.01
CA GLN A 55 -14.03 5.67 -9.29
C GLN A 55 -13.30 6.99 -9.51
N LYS A 56 -13.95 8.13 -9.27
CA LYS A 56 -13.31 9.46 -9.38
C LYS A 56 -12.12 9.62 -8.43
N VAL A 57 -12.23 9.09 -7.21
CA VAL A 57 -11.11 9.13 -6.24
C VAL A 57 -9.97 8.22 -6.68
N ALA A 58 -10.30 7.04 -7.21
CA ALA A 58 -9.34 6.07 -7.71
C ALA A 58 -8.55 6.61 -8.91
N GLU A 59 -9.23 7.28 -9.85
CA GLU A 59 -8.61 8.00 -10.97
C GLU A 59 -7.62 9.06 -10.48
N LYS A 60 -8.03 9.90 -9.52
CA LYS A 60 -7.14 10.93 -8.93
C LYS A 60 -5.90 10.32 -8.26
N LYS A 61 -6.04 9.14 -7.66
CA LYS A 61 -4.96 8.41 -6.99
C LYS A 61 -4.16 7.52 -7.95
N ASN A 62 -4.50 7.46 -9.23
CA ASN A 62 -3.90 6.57 -10.23
C ASN A 62 -3.90 5.10 -9.81
N VAL A 63 -4.99 4.64 -9.17
CA VAL A 63 -5.15 3.24 -8.75
C VAL A 63 -6.48 2.70 -9.27
N PRO A 64 -6.60 1.38 -9.52
CA PRO A 64 -7.89 0.78 -9.85
C PRO A 64 -8.89 0.93 -8.69
N TYR A 65 -10.16 1.23 -8.98
CA TYR A 65 -11.18 1.41 -7.95
C TYR A 65 -11.35 0.17 -7.05
N GLN A 66 -11.14 -1.03 -7.59
CA GLN A 66 -11.19 -2.28 -6.81
C GLN A 66 -10.03 -2.36 -5.81
N THR A 67 -8.85 -1.88 -6.18
CA THR A 67 -7.68 -1.81 -5.30
C THR A 67 -7.93 -0.79 -4.19
N LEU A 68 -8.44 0.39 -4.55
CA LEU A 68 -8.77 1.43 -3.58
C LEU A 68 -9.85 0.96 -2.59
N LEU A 69 -10.88 0.26 -3.08
CA LEU A 69 -11.92 -0.33 -2.23
C LEU A 69 -11.32 -1.28 -1.21
N LYS A 70 -10.42 -2.18 -1.64
CA LYS A 70 -9.75 -3.13 -0.75
C LYS A 70 -8.90 -2.43 0.29
N GLN A 71 -8.19 -1.36 -0.07
CA GLN A 71 -7.41 -0.56 0.86
C GLN A 71 -8.28 0.09 1.93
N PHE A 72 -9.35 0.78 1.53
CA PHE A 72 -10.27 1.41 2.48
C PHE A 72 -10.93 0.42 3.43
N VAL A 73 -11.35 -0.75 2.92
CA VAL A 73 -11.92 -1.80 3.77
C VAL A 73 -10.88 -2.35 4.74
N ALA A 74 -9.66 -2.59 4.29
CA ALA A 74 -8.59 -3.09 5.15
C ALA A 74 -8.21 -2.10 6.25
N GLU A 75 -8.04 -0.82 5.91
CA GLU A 75 -7.76 0.26 6.86
C GLU A 75 -8.88 0.35 7.91
N ARG A 76 -10.15 0.36 7.49
CA ARG A 76 -11.27 0.47 8.41
C ARG A 76 -11.42 -0.75 9.32
N VAL A 77 -11.19 -1.96 8.79
CA VAL A 77 -11.21 -3.19 9.58
C VAL A 77 -10.10 -3.16 10.63
N TYR A 78 -8.87 -2.80 10.25
CA TYR A 78 -7.75 -2.70 11.18
C TYR A 78 -8.02 -1.71 12.32
N GLU A 79 -8.59 -0.54 12.01
CA GLU A 79 -8.99 0.44 13.03
C GLU A 79 -10.03 -0.12 14.01
N GLU A 80 -11.05 -0.83 13.52
CA GLU A 80 -12.06 -1.45 14.38
C GLU A 80 -11.51 -2.63 15.18
N GLU A 81 -10.64 -3.47 14.59
CA GLU A 81 -9.96 -4.57 15.30
C GLU A 81 -9.11 -4.04 16.46
N LYS A 82 -8.41 -2.91 16.25
CA LYS A 82 -7.65 -2.21 17.30
C LYS A 82 -8.57 -1.63 18.38
N ARG A 83 -9.72 -1.06 17.99
CA ARG A 83 -10.69 -0.47 18.92
C ARG A 83 -11.39 -1.52 19.79
N GLU A 84 -11.76 -2.65 19.22
CA GLU A 84 -12.43 -3.75 19.90
C GLU A 84 -11.46 -4.71 20.62
N LYS A 85 -10.14 -4.43 20.57
CA LYS A 85 -9.06 -5.27 21.16
C LYS A 85 -9.09 -6.71 20.65
N ILE A 86 -9.44 -6.89 19.39
CA ILE A 86 -9.46 -8.21 18.73
C ILE A 86 -8.04 -8.59 18.29
N LEU A 87 -7.21 -7.60 18.01
CA LEU A 87 -5.75 -7.76 17.85
C LEU A 87 -5.10 -7.82 19.24
N TYR A 88 -4.43 -8.94 19.50
CA TYR A 88 -3.61 -9.20 20.70
C TYR A 88 -2.32 -8.41 20.67
#